data_AF-A0A5A9FKM5-F1
#
_entry.id   AF-A0A5A9FKM5-F1
#
_cell.length_a   1.000
_cell.length_b   1.000
_cell.length_c   1.000
_cell.angle_alpha   90.00
_cell.angle_beta   90.00
_cell.angle_gamma   90.00
#
_symmetry.space_group_name_H-M   'P 1'
#
loop_
_entity.id
_entity.type
_entity.pdbx_description
1 polymer ?
#
loop_
_entity_poly.entity_id
_entity_poly.type
_entity_poly.pdbx_seq_one_letter_code
_entity_poly.pdbx_strand_id
1 'polypeptide(L)'
;MRLGHFESLRPVCPRCLATGGAAVPLVLGMVEEATAEDVRWGTLVCGDAACAMEYPIVDGVPILVPDLRGWMAANGHLLTTRTDLPAAMEGVLGDGFGPDSAFNATRQHLSSYGWDHYGDLDPETPPGEAGSVVRCLDAGLDRLGALPAGPVLDLGCGAGRTSFELAERTGGLVVGLDLHWPLLMLARRVMERGEAVFPLRRSGIAYDRRRIEARFTGAERVDFWIGDAMFPPFAPRRFALVAAMNVLDCVASPPALLRAIDGAVADGGGAILATPFDWSTQATPVEAWLGGHSQRGDDAGRCEAVLARLLTPGAHPQSVGRLHAEGEALDMPWTVRMHDRACMQYLAHIVMLRA
;
A
#
# COMPACT_ATOMS: atom_id res chain seq x y z
N MET A 1 12.58 -28.26 13.29
CA MET A 1 13.86 -28.44 14.00
C MET A 1 13.61 -29.57 14.96
N ARG A 2 14.34 -30.67 14.80
CA ARG A 2 14.20 -31.84 15.69
C ARG A 2 14.71 -31.46 17.09
N LEU A 3 13.86 -31.55 18.11
CA LEU A 3 14.19 -31.19 19.49
C LEU A 3 15.29 -32.09 20.06
N GLY A 4 15.22 -33.40 19.83
CA GLY A 4 16.26 -34.34 20.28
C GLY A 4 17.66 -34.03 19.72
N HIS A 5 17.74 -33.51 18.48
CA HIS A 5 19.01 -33.04 17.91
C HIS A 5 19.51 -31.77 18.62
N PHE A 6 18.61 -30.80 18.84
CA PHE A 6 18.96 -29.56 19.52
C PHE A 6 19.47 -29.81 20.95
N GLU A 7 18.79 -30.66 21.70
CA GLU A 7 19.16 -31.03 23.08
C GLU A 7 20.49 -31.80 23.16
N SER A 8 20.73 -32.68 22.20
CA SER A 8 21.96 -33.50 22.14
C SER A 8 23.17 -32.69 21.70
N LEU A 9 23.00 -31.84 20.68
CA LEU A 9 24.10 -31.08 20.06
C LEU A 9 24.38 -29.74 20.75
N ARG A 10 23.40 -29.18 21.49
CA ARG A 10 23.52 -27.92 22.27
C ARG A 10 24.18 -26.79 21.48
N PRO A 11 23.57 -26.35 20.36
CA PRO A 11 24.17 -25.31 19.52
C PRO A 11 24.35 -23.99 20.30
N VAL A 12 25.37 -23.23 19.92
CA VAL A 12 25.75 -21.96 20.54
C VAL A 12 25.50 -20.78 19.61
N CYS A 13 25.40 -19.58 20.16
CA CYS A 13 25.15 -18.34 19.43
C CYS A 13 26.29 -18.07 18.42
N PRO A 14 26.01 -18.09 17.10
CA PRO A 14 27.05 -17.90 16.08
C PRO A 14 27.62 -16.48 16.11
N ARG A 15 26.85 -15.47 16.56
CA ARG A 15 27.36 -14.10 16.71
C ARG A 15 28.38 -14.01 17.83
N CYS A 16 28.06 -14.44 19.05
CA CYS A 16 28.98 -14.44 20.18
C CYS A 16 30.25 -15.24 19.88
N LEU A 17 30.11 -16.37 19.20
CA LEU A 17 31.23 -17.20 18.79
C LEU A 17 32.13 -16.45 17.78
N ALA A 18 31.56 -15.82 16.76
CA ALA A 18 32.32 -15.13 15.74
C ALA A 18 32.97 -13.82 16.22
N THR A 19 32.28 -13.03 17.06
CA THR A 19 32.76 -11.70 17.49
C THR A 19 33.62 -11.76 18.74
N GLY A 20 33.35 -12.69 19.66
CA GLY A 20 33.98 -12.75 20.97
C GLY A 20 34.58 -14.11 21.34
N GLY A 21 34.50 -15.12 20.48
CA GLY A 21 34.98 -16.47 20.76
C GLY A 21 34.19 -17.22 21.85
N ALA A 22 33.11 -16.62 22.35
CA ALA A 22 32.34 -17.16 23.47
C ALA A 22 31.29 -18.17 22.98
N ALA A 23 31.36 -19.40 23.50
CA ALA A 23 30.40 -20.46 23.24
C ALA A 23 29.15 -20.31 24.14
N VAL A 24 28.34 -19.30 23.85
CA VAL A 24 27.11 -19.02 24.59
C VAL A 24 25.98 -19.94 24.11
N PRO A 25 25.34 -20.76 24.97
CA PRO A 25 24.25 -21.64 24.56
C PRO A 25 23.07 -20.88 23.96
N LEU A 26 22.46 -21.46 22.92
CA LEU A 26 21.14 -21.06 22.47
C LEU A 26 20.07 -21.79 23.28
N VAL A 27 18.98 -21.09 23.59
CA VAL A 27 17.79 -21.66 24.22
C VAL A 27 16.58 -21.47 23.31
N LEU A 28 15.59 -22.35 23.43
CA LEU A 28 14.33 -22.19 22.70
C LEU A 28 13.60 -20.96 23.25
N GLY A 29 13.27 -20.03 22.35
CA GLY A 29 12.49 -18.84 22.66
C GLY A 29 11.01 -19.07 22.40
N MET A 30 10.44 -18.22 21.55
CA MET A 30 9.06 -18.31 21.11
C MET A 30 8.84 -19.61 20.32
N VAL A 31 7.70 -20.27 20.53
CA VAL A 31 7.26 -21.44 19.76
C VAL A 31 5.85 -21.16 19.25
N GLU A 32 5.70 -21.14 17.93
CA GLU A 32 4.43 -20.83 17.25
C GLU A 32 3.74 -22.12 16.75
N GLU A 33 4.51 -23.08 16.23
CA GLU A 33 3.99 -24.39 15.80
C GLU A 33 5.03 -25.47 16.11
N ALA A 34 4.62 -26.48 16.87
CA ALA A 34 5.47 -27.59 17.25
C ALA A 34 4.67 -28.88 17.48
N THR A 35 5.36 -30.01 17.42
CA THR A 35 4.94 -31.31 17.94
C THR A 35 5.79 -31.66 19.17
N ALA A 36 5.57 -32.83 19.76
CA ALA A 36 6.40 -33.33 20.85
C ALA A 36 7.88 -33.52 20.45
N GLU A 37 8.17 -33.69 19.15
CA GLU A 37 9.51 -33.99 18.65
C GLU A 37 10.13 -32.81 17.88
N ASP A 38 9.31 -31.93 17.31
CA ASP A 38 9.75 -30.95 16.31
C ASP A 38 9.17 -29.57 16.53
N VAL A 39 9.97 -28.53 16.34
CA VAL A 39 9.49 -27.15 16.21
C VAL A 39 9.48 -26.75 14.74
N ARG A 40 8.33 -26.42 14.17
CA ARG A 40 8.22 -25.92 12.79
C ARG A 40 8.43 -24.41 12.72
N TRP A 41 7.79 -23.66 13.62
CA TRP A 41 7.92 -22.21 13.69
C TRP A 41 8.31 -21.79 15.11
N GLY A 42 9.39 -21.02 15.26
CA GLY A 42 9.84 -20.54 16.57
C GLY A 42 11.15 -19.75 16.51
N THR A 43 11.75 -19.47 17.66
CA THR A 43 13.05 -18.79 17.75
C THR A 43 14.04 -19.53 18.63
N LEU A 44 15.32 -19.32 18.36
CA LEU A 44 16.43 -19.62 19.26
C LEU A 44 17.02 -18.31 19.77
N VAL A 45 17.20 -18.19 21.08
CA VAL A 45 17.69 -16.95 21.72
C VAL A 45 19.05 -17.20 22.35
N CYS A 46 19.95 -16.25 22.20
CA CYS A 46 21.25 -16.27 22.88
C CYS A 46 21.05 -16.19 24.40
N GLY A 47 21.66 -17.11 25.16
CA GLY A 47 21.60 -17.11 26.62
C GLY A 47 22.37 -15.96 27.31
N ASP A 48 23.17 -15.19 26.56
CA ASP A 48 23.85 -13.99 27.05
C ASP A 48 22.92 -12.78 26.91
N ALA A 49 22.53 -12.21 28.04
CA ALA A 49 21.66 -11.05 28.13
C ALA A 49 22.25 -9.79 27.45
N ALA A 50 23.58 -9.70 27.32
CA ALA A 50 24.22 -8.60 26.59
C ALA A 50 24.09 -8.77 25.07
N CYS A 51 23.99 -10.00 24.57
CA CYS A 51 23.82 -10.30 23.17
C CYS A 51 22.35 -10.25 22.74
N ALA A 52 21.50 -10.98 23.46
CA ALA A 52 20.05 -11.08 23.25
C ALA A 52 19.60 -11.33 21.79
N MET A 53 20.47 -11.88 20.95
CA MET A 53 20.13 -12.20 19.55
C MET A 53 19.08 -13.28 19.48
N GLU A 54 18.08 -13.06 18.62
CA GLU A 54 17.09 -14.06 18.25
C GLU A 54 17.35 -14.58 16.83
N TYR A 55 17.21 -15.88 16.65
CA TYR A 55 17.40 -16.59 15.40
C TYR A 55 16.12 -17.33 15.02
N PRO A 56 15.55 -17.08 13.82
CA PRO A 56 14.30 -17.72 13.42
C PRO A 56 14.47 -19.21 13.11
N ILE A 57 13.44 -19.98 13.43
CA ILE A 57 13.18 -21.34 12.94
C ILE A 57 12.02 -21.23 11.93
N VAL A 58 12.31 -21.50 10.66
CA VAL A 58 11.35 -21.41 9.55
C VAL A 58 11.17 -22.78 8.93
N ASP A 59 9.95 -23.31 8.90
CA ASP A 59 9.64 -24.70 8.50
C ASP A 59 10.57 -25.75 9.12
N GLY A 60 10.92 -25.50 10.38
CA GLY A 60 11.78 -26.35 11.14
C GLY A 60 13.27 -26.23 10.82
N VAL A 61 13.68 -25.23 10.06
CA VAL A 61 15.09 -24.93 9.77
C VAL A 61 15.54 -23.71 10.60
N PRO A 62 16.42 -23.88 11.59
CA PRO A 62 16.99 -22.76 12.33
C PRO A 62 18.03 -22.01 11.47
N ILE A 63 17.93 -20.68 11.40
CA ILE A 63 18.85 -19.84 10.61
C ILE A 63 19.93 -19.28 11.56
N LEU A 64 21.01 -20.05 11.71
CA LEU A 64 22.08 -19.77 12.67
C LEU A 64 23.35 -19.26 11.98
N VAL A 65 23.38 -17.97 11.67
CA VAL A 65 24.53 -17.30 11.05
C VAL A 65 24.98 -16.09 11.88
N PRO A 66 26.28 -15.73 11.89
CA PRO A 66 26.76 -14.60 12.68
C PRO A 66 26.16 -13.25 12.23
N ASP A 67 26.07 -13.04 10.92
CA ASP A 67 25.42 -11.89 10.30
C ASP A 67 24.05 -12.29 9.74
N LEU A 68 23.06 -12.34 10.65
CA LEU A 68 21.68 -12.67 10.29
C LEU A 68 21.10 -11.65 9.29
N ARG A 69 21.43 -10.37 9.45
CA ARG A 69 20.90 -9.30 8.60
C ARG A 69 21.43 -9.41 7.17
N GLY A 70 22.73 -9.64 6.99
CA GLY A 70 23.32 -9.88 5.67
C GLY A 70 22.76 -11.13 4.99
N TRP A 71 22.57 -12.23 5.74
CA TRP A 71 21.95 -13.44 5.20
C TRP A 71 20.49 -13.19 4.78
N MET A 72 19.73 -12.47 5.60
CA MET A 72 18.36 -12.08 5.30
C MET A 72 18.28 -11.19 4.06
N ALA A 73 19.16 -10.20 3.91
CA ALA A 73 19.22 -9.39 2.71
C ALA A 73 19.45 -10.22 1.44
N ALA A 74 20.26 -11.27 1.51
CA ALA A 74 20.56 -12.15 0.37
C ALA A 74 19.47 -13.19 0.08
N ASN A 75 18.81 -13.74 1.10
CA ASN A 75 17.93 -14.92 0.96
C ASN A 75 16.45 -14.65 1.30
N GLY A 76 16.15 -13.48 1.87
CA GLY A 76 14.88 -13.20 2.51
C GLY A 76 13.66 -13.22 1.59
N HIS A 77 13.83 -12.89 0.31
CA HIS A 77 12.77 -12.96 -0.70
C HIS A 77 12.19 -14.39 -0.84
N LEU A 78 12.96 -15.43 -0.54
CA LEU A 78 12.48 -16.82 -0.54
C LEU A 78 11.51 -17.10 0.61
N LEU A 79 11.62 -16.33 1.70
CA LEU A 79 10.75 -16.45 2.87
C LEU A 79 9.52 -15.54 2.72
N THR A 80 9.72 -14.31 2.27
CA THR A 80 8.68 -13.26 2.30
C THR A 80 7.70 -13.29 1.11
N THR A 81 7.93 -14.14 0.11
CA THR A 81 6.96 -14.41 -0.96
C THR A 81 5.83 -15.34 -0.53
N ARG A 82 5.92 -15.90 0.67
CA ARG A 82 4.95 -16.83 1.23
C ARG A 82 3.72 -16.12 1.79
N THR A 83 2.58 -16.78 1.70
CA THR A 83 1.29 -16.29 2.22
C THR A 83 0.81 -17.04 3.47
N ASP A 84 1.58 -18.05 3.91
CA ASP A 84 1.27 -18.94 5.04
C ASP A 84 2.10 -18.65 6.29
N LEU A 85 2.89 -17.57 6.30
CA LEU A 85 3.72 -17.22 7.46
C LEU A 85 2.84 -16.88 8.67
N PRO A 86 3.11 -17.44 9.86
CA PRO A 86 2.46 -17.00 11.08
C PRO A 86 2.82 -15.56 11.45
N ALA A 87 1.91 -14.85 12.12
CA ALA A 87 2.09 -13.42 12.44
C ALA A 87 3.31 -13.20 13.34
N ALA A 88 3.54 -14.13 14.27
CA ALA A 88 4.68 -14.09 15.16
C ALA A 88 6.01 -14.24 14.38
N MET A 89 6.03 -15.11 13.37
CA MET A 89 7.20 -15.30 12.49
C MET A 89 7.45 -14.09 11.60
N GLU A 90 6.41 -13.42 11.10
CA GLU A 90 6.58 -12.14 10.39
C GLU A 90 7.23 -11.07 11.29
N GLY A 91 6.94 -11.08 12.59
CA GLY A 91 7.61 -10.24 13.59
C GLY A 91 9.11 -10.53 13.66
N VAL A 92 9.47 -11.79 13.92
CA VAL A 92 10.88 -12.23 14.02
C VAL A 92 11.67 -11.93 12.74
N LEU A 93 11.07 -12.20 11.57
CA LEU A 93 11.67 -11.84 10.28
C LEU A 93 11.85 -10.33 10.18
N GLY A 94 10.84 -9.55 10.56
CA GLY A 94 10.90 -8.08 10.61
C GLY A 94 12.07 -7.56 11.44
N ASP A 95 12.36 -8.18 12.59
CA ASP A 95 13.50 -7.83 13.44
C ASP A 95 14.84 -8.14 12.74
N GLY A 96 14.93 -9.32 12.11
CA GLY A 96 16.11 -9.76 11.37
C GLY A 96 16.43 -8.89 10.15
N PHE A 97 15.41 -8.50 9.38
CA PHE A 97 15.56 -7.58 8.25
C PHE A 97 15.82 -6.13 8.69
N GLY A 98 15.21 -5.74 9.80
CA GLY A 98 15.23 -4.39 10.36
C GLY A 98 14.28 -3.39 9.68
N PRO A 99 14.18 -2.19 10.28
CA PRO A 99 13.07 -1.27 10.05
C PRO A 99 12.97 -0.75 8.61
N ASP A 100 14.10 -0.42 7.98
CA ASP A 100 14.13 0.17 6.64
C ASP A 100 14.14 -0.87 5.50
N SER A 101 13.93 -2.15 5.84
CA SER A 101 13.86 -3.20 4.84
C SER A 101 12.61 -3.09 3.97
N ALA A 102 12.71 -3.55 2.72
CA ALA A 102 11.56 -3.67 1.83
C ALA A 102 10.41 -4.48 2.45
N PHE A 103 10.72 -5.46 3.30
CA PHE A 103 9.73 -6.24 4.03
C PHE A 103 8.92 -5.38 5.01
N ASN A 104 9.58 -4.61 5.88
CA ASN A 104 8.87 -3.75 6.83
C ASN A 104 8.20 -2.55 6.16
N ALA A 105 8.81 -1.99 5.10
CA ALA A 105 8.16 -0.95 4.27
C ALA A 105 6.85 -1.47 3.64
N THR A 106 6.87 -2.70 3.11
CA THR A 106 5.66 -3.36 2.56
C THR A 106 4.59 -3.56 3.63
N ARG A 107 4.96 -4.02 4.83
CA ARG A 107 4.01 -4.18 5.95
C ARG A 107 3.42 -2.84 6.39
N GLN A 108 4.22 -1.77 6.38
CA GLN A 108 3.73 -0.42 6.65
C GLN A 108 2.72 0.03 5.59
N HIS A 109 3.01 -0.16 4.30
CA HIS A 109 2.06 0.18 3.23
C HIS A 109 0.75 -0.61 3.36
N LEU A 110 0.83 -1.92 3.56
CA LEU A 110 -0.35 -2.76 3.81
C LEU A 110 -1.13 -2.31 5.05
N SER A 111 -0.45 -1.86 6.10
CA SER A 111 -1.08 -1.33 7.30
C SER A 111 -1.85 -0.04 7.03
N SER A 112 -1.23 0.93 6.35
CA SER A 112 -1.85 2.23 6.10
C SER A 112 -3.02 2.11 5.12
N TYR A 113 -2.80 1.45 3.97
CA TYR A 113 -3.83 1.27 2.95
C TYR A 113 -4.90 0.27 3.38
N GLY A 114 -4.54 -0.86 4.00
CA GLY A 114 -5.54 -1.82 4.50
C GLY A 114 -6.47 -1.20 5.52
N TRP A 115 -5.94 -0.37 6.42
CA TRP A 115 -6.75 0.35 7.40
C TRP A 115 -7.61 1.45 6.76
N ASP A 116 -7.07 2.29 5.87
CA ASP A 116 -7.88 3.32 5.23
C ASP A 116 -8.97 2.73 4.32
N HIS A 117 -8.66 1.66 3.59
CA HIS A 117 -9.60 1.03 2.65
C HIS A 117 -10.65 0.14 3.31
N TYR A 118 -10.39 -0.46 4.46
CA TYR A 118 -11.27 -1.48 5.05
C TYR A 118 -11.51 -1.32 6.54
N GLY A 119 -10.77 -0.45 7.24
CA GLY A 119 -10.90 -0.27 8.69
C GLY A 119 -12.26 0.28 9.09
N ASP A 120 -12.97 0.98 8.21
CA ASP A 120 -14.34 1.47 8.43
C ASP A 120 -15.38 0.34 8.53
N LEU A 121 -15.05 -0.86 8.03
CA LEU A 121 -15.87 -2.06 8.15
C LEU A 121 -15.56 -2.85 9.43
N ASP A 122 -14.51 -2.50 10.16
CA ASP A 122 -14.13 -3.14 11.43
C ASP A 122 -14.95 -2.52 12.57
N PRO A 123 -15.76 -3.31 13.32
CA PRO A 123 -16.50 -2.82 14.49
C PRO A 123 -15.61 -2.24 15.59
N GLU A 124 -14.32 -2.59 15.62
CA GLU A 124 -13.36 -2.04 16.59
C GLU A 124 -12.83 -0.66 16.20
N THR A 125 -12.99 -0.24 14.93
CA THR A 125 -12.53 1.07 14.47
C THR A 125 -13.61 2.13 14.73
N PRO A 126 -13.29 3.24 15.42
CA PRO A 126 -14.25 4.30 15.66
C PRO A 126 -14.79 4.89 14.34
N PRO A 127 -16.10 5.22 14.26
CA PRO A 127 -16.69 5.76 13.05
C PRO A 127 -15.98 7.02 12.53
N GLY A 128 -15.69 7.03 11.23
CA GLY A 128 -15.07 8.16 10.55
C GLY A 128 -13.54 8.22 10.64
N GLU A 129 -12.88 7.35 11.41
CA GLU A 129 -11.41 7.34 11.46
C GLU A 129 -10.80 6.76 10.18
N ALA A 130 -11.22 5.56 9.78
CA ALA A 130 -10.85 4.91 8.52
C ALA A 130 -11.83 5.24 7.40
N GLY A 131 -11.58 4.81 6.16
CA GLY A 131 -12.49 5.01 5.04
C GLY A 131 -12.38 6.40 4.40
N SER A 132 -11.25 7.09 4.53
CA SER A 132 -11.05 8.41 3.91
C SER A 132 -11.09 8.29 2.40
N VAL A 133 -10.51 7.24 1.82
CA VAL A 133 -10.59 6.96 0.38
C VAL A 133 -12.03 6.89 -0.14
N VAL A 134 -12.93 6.20 0.58
CA VAL A 134 -14.34 6.05 0.19
C VAL A 134 -15.07 7.39 0.29
N ARG A 135 -14.92 8.10 1.42
CA ARG A 135 -15.54 9.43 1.59
C ARG A 135 -15.11 10.43 0.53
N CYS A 136 -13.83 10.44 0.16
CA CYS A 136 -13.32 11.31 -0.89
C CYS A 136 -13.85 10.91 -2.26
N LEU A 137 -13.90 9.61 -2.57
CA LEU A 137 -14.48 9.10 -3.81
C LEU A 137 -15.96 9.47 -3.92
N ASP A 138 -16.76 9.24 -2.87
CA ASP A 138 -18.18 9.55 -2.84
C ASP A 138 -18.44 11.04 -3.04
N ALA A 139 -17.69 11.90 -2.33
CA ALA A 139 -17.82 13.36 -2.49
C ALA A 139 -17.52 13.80 -3.94
N GLY A 140 -16.49 13.21 -4.58
CA GLY A 140 -16.17 13.46 -5.98
C GLY A 140 -17.26 12.97 -6.94
N LEU A 141 -17.78 11.76 -6.74
CA LEU A 141 -18.83 11.16 -7.57
C LEU A 141 -20.14 11.95 -7.50
N ASP A 142 -20.54 12.35 -6.30
CA ASP A 142 -21.77 13.12 -6.08
C ASP A 142 -21.71 14.49 -6.78
N ARG A 143 -20.51 15.08 -6.87
CA ARG A 143 -20.27 16.37 -7.53
C ARG A 143 -20.14 16.26 -9.05
N LEU A 144 -19.55 15.17 -9.56
CA LEU A 144 -19.39 14.91 -10.99
C LEU A 144 -20.73 14.65 -11.69
N GLY A 145 -21.69 14.03 -10.99
CA GLY A 145 -23.04 13.82 -11.50
C GLY A 145 -23.13 12.68 -12.54
N ALA A 146 -24.02 12.83 -13.53
CA ALA A 146 -24.39 11.74 -14.43
C ALA A 146 -23.26 11.33 -15.39
N LEU A 147 -23.01 10.03 -15.51
CA LEU A 147 -21.98 9.46 -16.38
C LEU A 147 -22.62 8.65 -17.52
N PRO A 148 -21.97 8.55 -18.70
CA PRO A 148 -22.40 7.62 -19.73
C PRO A 148 -22.25 6.18 -19.23
N ALA A 149 -22.98 5.25 -19.83
CA ALA A 149 -22.76 3.83 -19.57
C ALA A 149 -21.41 3.38 -20.15
N GLY A 150 -20.65 2.59 -19.40
CA GLY A 150 -19.37 2.06 -19.87
C GLY A 150 -18.52 1.49 -18.75
N PRO A 151 -17.32 0.97 -19.08
CA PRO A 151 -16.39 0.49 -18.08
C PRO A 151 -15.74 1.67 -17.33
N VAL A 152 -15.21 1.37 -16.15
CA VAL A 152 -14.52 2.30 -15.25
C VAL A 152 -13.06 1.85 -15.07
N LEU A 153 -12.16 2.81 -14.98
CA LEU A 153 -10.76 2.58 -14.68
C LEU A 153 -10.41 3.23 -13.34
N ASP A 154 -9.77 2.47 -12.46
CA ASP A 154 -9.28 2.95 -11.16
C ASP A 154 -7.75 2.95 -11.18
N LEU A 155 -7.14 4.12 -11.36
CA LEU A 155 -5.70 4.32 -11.53
C LEU A 155 -5.03 4.55 -10.17
N GLY A 156 -4.09 3.67 -9.81
CA GLY A 156 -3.50 3.67 -8.48
C GLY A 156 -4.48 3.15 -7.44
N CYS A 157 -5.15 2.03 -7.74
CA CYS A 157 -6.26 1.51 -6.95
C CYS A 157 -5.86 1.05 -5.52
N GLY A 158 -4.55 0.95 -5.23
CA GLY A 158 -4.04 0.57 -3.92
C GLY A 158 -4.60 -0.77 -3.45
N ALA A 159 -5.25 -0.77 -2.29
CA ALA A 159 -5.86 -1.99 -1.74
C ALA A 159 -7.23 -2.35 -2.37
N GLY A 160 -7.73 -1.57 -3.34
CA GLY A 160 -8.85 -1.95 -4.22
C GLY A 160 -10.25 -1.56 -3.76
N ARG A 161 -10.43 -1.02 -2.55
CA ARG A 161 -11.76 -0.55 -2.05
C ARG A 161 -12.50 0.35 -3.05
N THR A 162 -11.83 1.34 -3.62
CA THR A 162 -12.39 2.25 -4.63
C THR A 162 -12.97 1.51 -5.82
N SER A 163 -12.32 0.47 -6.32
CA SER A 163 -12.80 -0.32 -7.45
C SER A 163 -14.12 -1.02 -7.14
N PHE A 164 -14.32 -1.52 -5.91
CA PHE A 164 -15.59 -2.11 -5.48
C PHE A 164 -16.70 -1.07 -5.37
N GLU A 165 -16.43 0.07 -4.75
CA GLU A 165 -17.40 1.17 -4.63
C GLU A 165 -17.81 1.68 -6.02
N LEU A 166 -16.86 1.82 -6.94
CA LEU A 166 -17.12 2.21 -8.33
C LEU A 166 -18.01 1.20 -9.06
N ALA A 167 -17.82 -0.10 -8.85
CA ALA A 167 -18.63 -1.14 -9.47
C ALA A 167 -20.08 -1.12 -8.97
N GLU A 168 -20.28 -0.82 -7.68
CA GLU A 168 -21.59 -0.65 -7.08
C GLU A 168 -22.28 0.62 -7.60
N ARG A 169 -21.57 1.76 -7.57
CA ARG A 169 -22.11 3.07 -7.97
C ARG A 169 -22.44 3.16 -9.47
N THR A 170 -21.65 2.53 -10.33
CA THR A 170 -21.81 2.66 -11.79
C THR A 170 -22.53 1.47 -12.44
N GLY A 171 -22.52 0.30 -11.79
CA GLY A 171 -22.96 -0.95 -12.41
C GLY A 171 -22.08 -1.43 -13.57
N GLY A 172 -20.98 -0.72 -13.88
CA GLY A 172 -20.06 -1.02 -14.96
C GLY A 172 -19.01 -2.06 -14.59
N LEU A 173 -18.26 -2.51 -15.61
CA LEU A 173 -17.02 -3.26 -15.41
C LEU A 173 -15.93 -2.32 -14.89
N VAL A 174 -15.20 -2.73 -13.86
CA VAL A 174 -14.14 -1.92 -13.25
C VAL A 174 -12.83 -2.69 -13.31
N VAL A 175 -11.76 -2.02 -13.74
CA VAL A 175 -10.40 -2.54 -13.61
C VAL A 175 -9.58 -1.58 -12.76
N GLY A 176 -9.04 -2.09 -11.66
CA GLY A 176 -8.05 -1.40 -10.84
C GLY A 176 -6.64 -1.66 -11.35
N LEU A 177 -5.88 -0.60 -11.60
CA LEU A 177 -4.44 -0.66 -11.93
C LEU A 177 -3.62 -0.18 -10.74
N ASP A 178 -2.57 -0.93 -10.40
CA ASP A 178 -1.53 -0.49 -9.47
C ASP A 178 -0.19 -1.14 -9.81
N LEU A 179 0.92 -0.58 -9.32
CA LEU A 179 2.25 -1.20 -9.44
C LEU A 179 2.60 -2.03 -8.18
N HIS A 180 1.91 -1.80 -7.07
CA HIS A 180 2.25 -2.39 -5.78
C HIS A 180 1.59 -3.77 -5.60
N TRP A 181 2.31 -4.81 -6.02
CA TRP A 181 1.89 -6.22 -5.93
C TRP A 181 1.23 -6.62 -4.59
N PRO A 182 1.81 -6.32 -3.41
CA PRO A 182 1.20 -6.68 -2.13
C PRO A 182 -0.19 -6.07 -1.91
N LEU A 183 -0.43 -4.82 -2.31
CA LEU A 183 -1.75 -4.19 -2.20
C LEU A 183 -2.76 -4.82 -3.16
N LEU A 184 -2.35 -5.13 -4.41
CA LEU A 184 -3.22 -5.85 -5.33
C LEU A 184 -3.55 -7.27 -4.81
N MET A 185 -2.62 -7.94 -4.13
CA MET A 185 -2.92 -9.24 -3.52
C MET A 185 -3.93 -9.12 -2.36
N LEU A 186 -3.90 -8.01 -1.61
CA LEU A 186 -4.94 -7.70 -0.63
C LEU A 186 -6.29 -7.48 -1.33
N ALA A 187 -6.34 -6.67 -2.40
CA ALA A 187 -7.53 -6.42 -3.20
C ALA A 187 -8.12 -7.71 -3.79
N ARG A 188 -7.27 -8.56 -4.39
CA ARG A 188 -7.67 -9.87 -4.93
C ARG A 188 -8.18 -10.82 -3.85
N ARG A 189 -7.58 -10.81 -2.66
CA ARG A 189 -8.08 -11.61 -1.53
C ARG A 189 -9.49 -11.19 -1.14
N VAL A 190 -9.76 -9.89 -1.08
CA VAL A 190 -11.10 -9.35 -0.82
C VAL A 190 -12.08 -9.83 -1.90
N MET A 191 -11.71 -9.72 -3.18
CA MET A 191 -12.52 -10.20 -4.30
C MET A 191 -12.82 -11.70 -4.24
N GLU A 192 -11.82 -12.53 -3.96
CA GLU A 192 -11.93 -14.00 -4.04
C GLU A 192 -12.51 -14.63 -2.76
N ARG A 193 -12.29 -14.02 -1.59
CA ARG A 193 -12.62 -14.62 -0.29
C ARG A 193 -13.62 -13.79 0.52
N GLY A 194 -13.85 -12.53 0.15
CA GLY A 194 -14.71 -11.61 0.88
C GLY A 194 -14.11 -11.14 2.19
N GLU A 195 -12.78 -11.04 2.28
CA GLU A 195 -12.08 -10.60 3.49
C GLU A 195 -10.80 -9.84 3.19
N ALA A 196 -10.56 -8.78 3.96
CA ALA A 196 -9.31 -8.05 4.00
C ALA A 196 -8.44 -8.61 5.15
N VAL A 197 -7.22 -9.05 4.84
CA VAL A 197 -6.26 -9.53 5.84
C VAL A 197 -4.93 -8.82 5.64
N PHE A 198 -4.52 -8.03 6.63
CA PHE A 198 -3.31 -7.21 6.55
C PHE A 198 -2.68 -6.99 7.93
N PRO A 199 -1.37 -6.70 8.01
CA PRO A 199 -0.73 -6.29 9.24
C PRO A 199 -1.15 -4.85 9.61
N LEU A 200 -1.57 -4.61 10.84
CA LEU A 200 -1.84 -3.28 11.38
C LEU A 200 -0.75 -2.90 12.37
N ARG A 201 -0.01 -1.84 12.05
CA ARG A 201 1.12 -1.40 12.87
C ARG A 201 0.66 -0.82 14.20
N ARG A 202 1.28 -1.28 15.28
CA ARG A 202 1.09 -0.72 16.63
C ARG A 202 2.13 0.35 16.97
N SER A 203 3.40 -0.02 16.86
CA SER A 203 4.56 0.84 17.12
C SER A 203 5.84 0.18 16.60
N GLY A 204 6.87 0.95 16.23
CA GLY A 204 8.15 0.39 15.79
C GLY A 204 7.98 -0.56 14.60
N ILE A 205 8.40 -1.82 14.73
CA ILE A 205 8.16 -2.89 13.75
C ILE A 205 7.21 -3.97 14.27
N ALA A 206 6.43 -3.64 15.30
CA ALA A 206 5.39 -4.50 15.86
C ALA A 206 4.04 -4.23 15.17
N TYR A 207 3.41 -5.31 14.71
CA TYR A 207 2.12 -5.29 14.02
C TYR A 207 1.22 -6.38 14.59
N ASP A 208 -0.08 -6.13 14.59
CA ASP A 208 -1.11 -7.16 14.78
C ASP A 208 -1.66 -7.59 13.42
N ARG A 209 -2.10 -8.84 13.28
CA ARG A 209 -2.77 -9.28 12.06
C ARG A 209 -4.25 -8.94 12.16
N ARG A 210 -4.75 -8.10 11.26
CA ARG A 210 -6.17 -7.76 11.16
C ARG A 210 -6.86 -8.60 10.09
N ARG A 211 -8.11 -8.97 10.37
CA ARG A 211 -9.00 -9.68 9.46
C ARG A 211 -10.37 -9.03 9.54
N ILE A 212 -10.84 -8.49 8.43
CA ILE A 212 -12.11 -7.79 8.33
C ILE A 212 -12.93 -8.45 7.22
N GLU A 213 -14.21 -8.74 7.49
CA GLU A 213 -15.13 -9.18 6.45
C GLU A 213 -15.41 -8.02 5.49
N ALA A 214 -15.22 -8.26 4.20
CA ALA A 214 -15.29 -7.24 3.18
C ALA A 214 -15.93 -7.84 1.92
N ARG A 215 -17.27 -7.80 1.86
CA ARG A 215 -18.05 -8.29 0.73
C ARG A 215 -18.80 -7.12 0.12
N PHE A 216 -18.66 -6.95 -1.19
CA PHE A 216 -19.23 -5.83 -1.93
C PHE A 216 -20.17 -6.33 -3.01
N THR A 217 -21.23 -5.58 -3.24
CA THR A 217 -22.17 -5.88 -4.33
C THR A 217 -21.50 -5.54 -5.66
N GLY A 218 -21.53 -6.47 -6.62
CA GLY A 218 -20.92 -6.24 -7.92
C GLY A 218 -19.44 -6.57 -8.03
N ALA A 219 -18.86 -7.24 -7.02
CA ALA A 219 -17.46 -7.68 -7.05
C ALA A 219 -17.12 -8.56 -8.26
N GLU A 220 -18.09 -9.24 -8.86
CA GLU A 220 -17.92 -10.01 -10.11
C GLU A 220 -17.62 -9.15 -11.35
N ARG A 221 -17.79 -7.83 -11.25
CA ARG A 221 -17.47 -6.84 -12.29
C ARG A 221 -16.12 -6.17 -12.09
N VAL A 222 -15.40 -6.53 -11.03
CA VAL A 222 -14.10 -5.94 -10.66
C VAL A 222 -12.97 -6.91 -11.00
N ASP A 223 -11.85 -6.39 -11.50
CA ASP A 223 -10.58 -7.11 -11.56
C ASP A 223 -9.39 -6.16 -11.30
N PHE A 224 -8.23 -6.73 -10.97
CA PHE A 224 -7.05 -6.00 -10.49
C PHE A 224 -5.79 -6.41 -11.23
N TRP A 225 -5.16 -5.47 -11.94
CA TRP A 225 -4.02 -5.73 -12.81
C TRP A 225 -2.80 -4.91 -12.40
N ILE A 226 -1.61 -5.48 -12.61
CA ILE A 226 -0.37 -4.70 -12.55
C ILE A 226 -0.32 -3.80 -13.78
N GLY A 227 -0.22 -2.49 -13.55
CA GLY A 227 -0.15 -1.50 -14.63
C GLY A 227 0.35 -0.15 -14.14
N ASP A 228 1.08 0.55 -15.01
CA ASP A 228 1.51 1.92 -14.76
C ASP A 228 0.35 2.89 -15.06
N ALA A 229 -0.03 3.70 -14.08
CA ALA A 229 -1.11 4.67 -14.21
C ALA A 229 -0.85 5.74 -15.29
N MET A 230 0.41 6.01 -15.63
CA MET A 230 0.79 6.92 -16.72
C MET A 230 0.70 6.26 -18.10
N PHE A 231 0.62 4.92 -18.16
CA PHE A 231 0.59 4.15 -19.42
C PHE A 231 -0.44 3.02 -19.35
N PRO A 232 -1.74 3.33 -19.13
CA PRO A 232 -2.77 2.31 -19.03
C PRO A 232 -2.87 1.51 -20.35
N PRO A 233 -2.81 0.16 -20.31
CA PRO A 233 -2.68 -0.68 -21.50
C PRO A 233 -4.02 -0.94 -22.19
N PHE A 234 -4.79 0.12 -22.43
CA PHE A 234 -6.13 0.04 -23.01
C PHE A 234 -6.26 0.88 -24.27
N ALA A 235 -7.24 0.53 -25.10
CA ALA A 235 -7.59 1.38 -26.24
C ALA A 235 -8.01 2.78 -25.73
N PRO A 236 -7.65 3.85 -26.46
CA PRO A 236 -8.07 5.20 -26.08
C PRO A 236 -9.59 5.34 -25.98
N ARG A 237 -10.04 6.26 -25.13
CA ARG A 237 -11.44 6.69 -24.97
C ARG A 237 -12.41 5.57 -24.64
N ARG A 238 -11.96 4.62 -23.82
CA ARG A 238 -12.73 3.41 -23.50
C ARG A 238 -13.60 3.55 -22.27
N PHE A 239 -13.23 4.41 -21.32
CA PHE A 239 -13.82 4.40 -19.98
C PHE A 239 -14.82 5.53 -19.78
N ALA A 240 -16.00 5.19 -19.29
CA ALA A 240 -17.02 6.18 -18.91
C ALA A 240 -16.56 7.04 -17.72
N LEU A 241 -15.75 6.44 -16.84
CA LEU A 241 -15.17 7.08 -15.67
C LEU A 241 -13.73 6.62 -15.46
N VAL A 242 -12.85 7.55 -15.08
CA VAL A 242 -11.51 7.25 -14.57
C VAL A 242 -11.37 7.85 -13.17
N ALA A 243 -11.07 7.03 -12.16
CA ALA A 243 -10.73 7.50 -10.83
C ALA A 243 -9.21 7.45 -10.63
N ALA A 244 -8.65 8.47 -9.98
CA ALA A 244 -7.24 8.58 -9.65
C ALA A 244 -7.13 9.20 -8.25
N MET A 245 -7.18 8.34 -7.23
CA MET A 245 -7.30 8.77 -5.83
C MET A 245 -5.94 8.75 -5.13
N ASN A 246 -5.42 9.92 -4.74
CA ASN A 246 -4.16 10.07 -4.03
C ASN A 246 -2.93 9.49 -4.78
N VAL A 247 -2.85 9.78 -6.09
CA VAL A 247 -1.82 9.21 -6.98
C VAL A 247 -1.01 10.27 -7.75
N LEU A 248 -1.52 11.50 -7.89
CA LEU A 248 -0.87 12.55 -8.70
C LEU A 248 0.53 12.90 -8.21
N ASP A 249 0.72 12.88 -6.90
CA ASP A 249 1.97 13.20 -6.21
C ASP A 249 2.89 11.99 -5.98
N CYS A 250 2.47 10.83 -6.48
CA CYS A 250 3.13 9.54 -6.34
C CYS A 250 3.51 8.91 -7.70
N VAL A 251 3.62 9.70 -8.78
CA VAL A 251 4.01 9.25 -10.12
C VAL A 251 5.20 10.04 -10.66
N ALA A 252 6.03 9.42 -11.51
CA ALA A 252 7.22 10.06 -12.06
C ALA A 252 6.93 11.31 -12.91
N SER A 253 5.74 11.42 -13.50
CA SER A 253 5.32 12.59 -14.26
C SER A 253 3.82 12.86 -14.09
N PRO A 254 3.44 13.81 -13.21
CA PRO A 254 2.05 14.23 -13.05
C PRO A 254 1.40 14.67 -14.38
N PRO A 255 2.07 15.43 -15.28
CA PRO A 255 1.51 15.71 -16.60
C PRO A 255 1.30 14.46 -17.47
N ALA A 256 2.09 13.40 -17.31
CA ALA A 256 1.87 12.15 -18.04
C ALA A 256 0.63 11.42 -17.51
N LEU A 257 0.42 11.39 -16.19
CA LEU A 257 -0.82 10.88 -15.61
C LEU A 257 -2.05 11.63 -16.13
N LEU A 258 -2.02 12.97 -16.16
CA LEU A 258 -3.14 13.76 -16.68
C LEU A 258 -3.43 13.43 -18.15
N ARG A 259 -2.40 13.24 -19.00
CA ARG A 259 -2.57 12.78 -20.38
C ARG A 259 -3.11 11.35 -20.47
N ALA A 260 -2.72 10.47 -19.55
CA ALA A 260 -3.24 9.11 -19.49
C ALA A 260 -4.75 9.10 -19.17
N ILE A 261 -5.17 9.92 -18.21
CA ILE A 261 -6.60 10.12 -17.89
C ILE A 261 -7.31 10.71 -19.12
N ASP A 262 -6.78 11.76 -19.74
CA ASP A 262 -7.36 12.42 -20.95
C ASP A 262 -7.53 11.45 -22.13
N GLY A 263 -6.54 10.56 -22.31
CA GLY A 263 -6.56 9.53 -23.34
C GLY A 263 -7.50 8.36 -23.03
N ALA A 264 -7.74 8.04 -21.75
CA ALA A 264 -8.55 6.91 -21.32
C ALA A 264 -10.06 7.24 -21.28
N VAL A 265 -10.43 8.46 -20.89
CA VAL A 265 -11.83 8.88 -20.73
C VAL A 265 -12.54 8.96 -22.09
N ALA A 266 -13.70 8.32 -22.18
CA ALA A 266 -14.61 8.34 -23.33
C ALA A 266 -15.21 9.74 -23.54
N ASP A 267 -15.70 10.03 -24.76
CA ASP A 267 -16.36 11.30 -25.03
C ASP A 267 -17.62 11.45 -24.15
N GLY A 268 -17.76 12.58 -23.44
CA GLY A 268 -18.83 12.78 -22.45
C GLY A 268 -18.65 12.03 -21.12
N GLY A 269 -17.56 11.25 -20.98
CA GLY A 269 -17.15 10.62 -19.74
C GLY A 269 -16.57 11.60 -18.74
N GLY A 270 -16.23 11.10 -17.55
CA GLY A 270 -15.66 11.92 -16.49
C GLY A 270 -14.41 11.30 -15.85
N ALA A 271 -13.75 12.09 -15.02
CA ALA A 271 -12.71 11.60 -14.12
C ALA A 271 -12.76 12.29 -12.76
N ILE A 272 -12.26 11.59 -11.75
CA ILE A 272 -12.06 12.13 -10.39
C ILE A 272 -10.57 12.01 -10.09
N LEU A 273 -9.96 13.12 -9.71
CA LEU A 273 -8.56 13.19 -9.30
C LEU A 273 -8.50 13.74 -7.88
N ALA A 274 -7.89 13.00 -6.96
CA ALA A 274 -7.62 13.46 -5.60
C ALA A 274 -6.11 13.51 -5.35
N THR A 275 -5.65 14.58 -4.70
CA THR A 275 -4.23 14.78 -4.39
C THR A 275 -4.06 15.75 -3.21
N PRO A 276 -3.22 15.46 -2.22
CA PRO A 276 -2.81 16.44 -1.20
C PRO A 276 -1.64 17.30 -1.65
N PHE A 277 -1.01 16.97 -2.78
CA PHE A 277 0.24 17.58 -3.27
C PHE A 277 1.41 17.35 -2.30
N ASP A 278 1.41 16.21 -1.59
CA ASP A 278 2.49 15.78 -0.71
C ASP A 278 3.45 14.88 -1.49
N TRP A 279 4.34 15.52 -2.24
CA TRP A 279 5.19 14.87 -3.22
C TRP A 279 6.05 13.75 -2.64
N SER A 280 5.76 12.50 -3.05
CA SER A 280 6.60 11.35 -2.76
C SER A 280 7.91 11.45 -3.54
N THR A 281 8.98 11.92 -2.91
CA THR A 281 10.27 12.17 -3.57
C THR A 281 10.98 10.93 -4.12
N GLN A 282 10.54 9.75 -3.70
CA GLN A 282 10.98 8.48 -4.27
C GLN A 282 10.35 8.19 -5.64
N ALA A 283 9.15 8.71 -5.88
CA ALA A 283 8.39 8.51 -7.12
C ALA A 283 8.45 9.73 -8.02
N THR A 284 8.25 10.93 -7.46
CA THR A 284 8.12 12.19 -8.18
C THR A 284 9.37 13.05 -7.96
N PRO A 285 10.29 13.12 -8.95
CA PRO A 285 11.45 13.98 -8.85
C PRO A 285 11.03 15.45 -8.73
N VAL A 286 11.83 16.26 -8.04
CA VAL A 286 11.50 17.66 -7.75
C VAL A 286 11.14 18.39 -9.04
N GLU A 287 11.87 18.18 -10.13
CA GLU A 287 11.64 18.82 -11.43
C GLU A 287 10.25 18.52 -12.04
N ALA A 288 9.58 17.46 -11.59
CA ALA A 288 8.27 17.03 -12.09
C ALA A 288 7.10 17.48 -11.21
N TRP A 289 7.34 18.08 -10.04
CA TRP A 289 6.24 18.54 -9.18
C TRP A 289 5.35 19.55 -9.93
N LEU A 290 4.09 19.67 -9.52
CA LEU A 290 3.19 20.70 -9.99
C LEU A 290 3.16 21.82 -8.97
N GLY A 291 3.85 22.93 -9.26
CA GLY A 291 4.05 23.98 -8.26
C GLY A 291 5.00 23.56 -7.14
N GLY A 292 5.00 24.28 -6.03
CA GLY A 292 5.86 24.01 -4.87
C GLY A 292 7.35 24.34 -5.04
N HIS A 293 7.89 24.50 -6.26
CA HIS A 293 9.34 24.78 -6.44
C HIS A 293 9.77 26.21 -6.11
N SER A 294 8.86 27.17 -6.27
CA SER A 294 9.21 28.59 -6.17
C SER A 294 8.02 29.45 -5.77
N GLN A 295 8.13 30.09 -4.61
CA GLN A 295 7.22 31.14 -4.15
C GLN A 295 7.33 32.45 -4.96
N ARG A 296 8.29 32.55 -5.88
CA ARG A 296 8.58 33.77 -6.68
C ARG A 296 7.96 33.74 -8.07
N GLY A 297 7.46 32.58 -8.52
CA GLY A 297 6.81 32.46 -9.82
C GLY A 297 5.39 33.03 -9.82
N ASP A 298 4.77 33.12 -10.99
CA ASP A 298 3.42 33.68 -11.18
C ASP A 298 2.35 32.98 -10.32
N ASP A 299 2.52 31.67 -10.11
CA ASP A 299 1.63 30.85 -9.29
C ASP A 299 1.99 30.90 -7.79
N ALA A 300 3.04 31.62 -7.40
CA ALA A 300 3.54 31.74 -6.02
C ALA A 300 3.73 30.39 -5.29
N GLY A 301 4.02 29.33 -6.05
CA GLY A 301 4.18 27.97 -5.53
C GLY A 301 2.89 27.18 -5.34
N ARG A 302 1.71 27.72 -5.69
CA ARG A 302 0.41 27.04 -5.54
C ARG A 302 0.27 25.88 -6.53
N CYS A 303 0.15 24.67 -6.01
CA CYS A 303 0.04 23.45 -6.80
C CYS A 303 -1.28 23.40 -7.59
N GLU A 304 -2.36 23.86 -6.98
CA GLU A 304 -3.72 23.91 -7.52
C GLU A 304 -3.79 24.81 -8.76
N ALA A 305 -3.07 25.93 -8.73
CA ALA A 305 -3.00 26.88 -9.85
C ALA A 305 -2.30 26.25 -11.07
N VAL A 306 -1.21 25.52 -10.84
CA VAL A 306 -0.49 24.80 -11.91
C VAL A 306 -1.36 23.66 -12.46
N LEU A 307 -2.04 22.91 -11.59
CA LEU A 307 -2.99 21.87 -12.01
C LEU A 307 -4.11 22.45 -12.88
N ALA A 308 -4.73 23.57 -12.47
CA ALA A 308 -5.78 24.24 -13.24
C ALA A 308 -5.30 24.66 -14.64
N ARG A 309 -4.05 25.15 -14.77
CA ARG A 309 -3.46 25.48 -16.07
C ARG A 309 -3.20 24.24 -16.93
N LEU A 310 -2.79 23.13 -16.34
CA LEU A 310 -2.64 21.86 -17.07
C LEU A 310 -3.98 21.31 -17.55
N LEU A 311 -5.06 21.56 -16.81
CA LEU A 311 -6.44 21.20 -17.18
C LEU A 311 -7.13 22.23 -18.10
N THR A 312 -6.42 23.30 -18.49
CA THR A 312 -6.94 24.32 -19.41
C THR A 312 -6.20 24.22 -20.74
N PRO A 313 -6.85 23.78 -21.83
CA PRO A 313 -6.20 23.62 -23.12
C PRO A 313 -5.47 24.89 -23.58
N GLY A 314 -4.16 24.75 -23.85
CA GLY A 314 -3.29 25.84 -24.30
C GLY A 314 -2.73 26.76 -23.21
N ALA A 315 -3.16 26.65 -21.95
CA ALA A 315 -2.65 27.49 -20.85
C ALA A 315 -1.26 27.04 -20.32
N HIS A 316 -0.85 25.83 -20.70
CA HIS A 316 0.48 25.27 -20.42
C HIS A 316 0.94 24.40 -21.60
N PRO A 317 2.25 24.33 -21.94
CA PRO A 317 2.75 23.46 -23.02
C PRO A 317 2.44 21.97 -22.87
N GLN A 318 2.16 21.52 -21.63
CA GLN A 318 1.78 20.14 -21.31
C GLN A 318 0.28 19.99 -20.95
N SER A 319 -0.53 21.01 -21.27
CA SER A 319 -1.97 20.95 -21.02
C SER A 319 -2.61 19.76 -21.73
N VAL A 320 -3.61 19.15 -21.07
CA VAL A 320 -4.45 18.11 -21.67
C VAL A 320 -5.39 18.71 -22.72
N GLY A 321 -5.89 17.88 -23.62
CA GLY A 321 -6.63 18.34 -24.79
C GLY A 321 -8.14 18.42 -24.59
N ARG A 322 -8.73 17.45 -23.89
CA ARG A 322 -10.19 17.29 -23.78
C ARG A 322 -10.68 17.49 -22.35
N LEU A 323 -9.94 16.97 -21.38
CA LEU A 323 -10.27 17.09 -19.97
C LEU A 323 -10.21 18.54 -19.50
N HIS A 324 -11.26 18.95 -18.81
CA HIS A 324 -11.38 20.23 -18.13
C HIS A 324 -12.10 20.04 -16.79
N ALA A 325 -11.83 20.93 -15.84
CA ALA A 325 -12.48 20.88 -14.54
C ALA A 325 -13.99 21.15 -14.63
N GLU A 326 -14.78 20.32 -13.96
CA GLU A 326 -16.22 20.48 -13.82
C GLU A 326 -16.56 21.01 -12.42
N GLY A 327 -16.88 22.30 -12.36
CA GLY A 327 -17.21 22.98 -11.11
C GLY A 327 -15.99 23.31 -10.25
N GLU A 328 -16.25 23.64 -8.99
CA GLU A 328 -15.21 23.94 -8.00
C GLU A 328 -14.69 22.64 -7.40
N ALA A 329 -13.37 22.59 -7.17
CA ALA A 329 -12.72 21.50 -6.46
C ALA A 329 -13.22 21.41 -5.01
N LEU A 330 -13.10 20.22 -4.43
CA LEU A 330 -13.44 19.95 -3.04
C LEU A 330 -12.17 19.71 -2.23
N ASP A 331 -12.14 20.19 -1.01
CA ASP A 331 -11.07 19.89 -0.06
C ASP A 331 -11.63 18.98 1.04
N MET A 332 -11.14 17.74 1.10
CA MET A 332 -11.67 16.69 1.99
C MET A 332 -10.59 16.14 2.92
N PRO A 333 -10.88 15.92 4.22
CA PRO A 333 -9.93 15.28 5.12
C PRO A 333 -9.58 13.85 4.69
N TRP A 334 -8.29 13.56 4.55
CA TRP A 334 -7.77 12.22 4.31
C TRP A 334 -6.84 11.76 5.43
N THR A 335 -7.22 10.70 6.14
CA THR A 335 -6.42 10.13 7.22
C THR A 335 -5.49 9.05 6.70
N VAL A 336 -4.18 9.23 6.87
CA VAL A 336 -3.19 8.16 6.67
C VAL A 336 -2.67 7.70 8.01
N ARG A 337 -3.04 6.48 8.38
CA ARG A 337 -2.61 5.87 9.64
C ARG A 337 -1.15 5.45 9.58
N MET A 338 -0.34 5.89 10.54
CA MET A 338 1.05 5.47 10.67
C MET A 338 1.20 4.31 11.66
N HIS A 339 0.65 4.46 12.87
CA HIS A 339 0.60 3.45 13.95
C HIS A 339 -0.26 3.97 15.12
N ASP A 340 -0.40 3.26 16.25
CA ASP A 340 -1.40 3.55 17.33
C ASP A 340 -1.37 4.96 17.90
N ARG A 341 -0.25 5.67 17.71
CA ARG A 341 0.01 6.97 18.32
C ARG A 341 0.29 8.06 17.29
N ALA A 342 0.13 7.77 16.00
CA ALA A 342 0.38 8.73 14.93
C ALA A 342 -0.51 8.46 13.71
N CYS A 343 -1.14 9.52 13.22
CA CYS A 343 -1.73 9.59 11.91
C CYS A 343 -1.27 10.89 11.22
N MET A 344 -1.28 10.88 9.90
CA MET A 344 -1.18 12.09 9.09
C MET A 344 -2.58 12.44 8.60
N GLN A 345 -2.90 13.74 8.63
CA GLN A 345 -4.16 14.28 8.14
C GLN A 345 -3.84 15.18 6.95
N TYR A 346 -4.26 14.76 5.77
CA TYR A 346 -4.23 15.61 4.60
C TYR A 346 -5.54 16.35 4.44
N LEU A 347 -5.45 17.52 3.81
CA LEU A 347 -6.58 18.14 3.14
C LEU A 347 -6.45 17.78 1.65
N ALA A 348 -7.12 16.71 1.22
CA ALA A 348 -7.03 16.22 -0.15
C ALA A 348 -7.84 17.11 -1.09
N HIS A 349 -7.18 17.64 -2.11
CA HIS A 349 -7.79 18.43 -3.17
C HIS A 349 -8.38 17.49 -4.23
N ILE A 350 -9.69 17.54 -4.40
CA ILE A 350 -10.45 16.67 -5.30
C ILE A 350 -10.99 17.50 -6.45
N VAL A 351 -10.61 17.12 -7.67
CA VAL A 351 -11.05 17.75 -8.91
C VAL A 351 -11.89 16.75 -9.71
N MET A 352 -13.08 17.19 -10.10
CA MET A 352 -13.95 16.49 -11.03
C MET A 352 -13.66 16.99 -12.44
N LEU A 353 -13.53 16.09 -13.41
CA LEU A 353 -13.11 16.39 -14.77
C LEU A 353 -14.10 15.82 -15.78
N ARG A 354 -14.28 16.51 -16.92
CA ARG A 354 -15.10 16.08 -18.06
C ARG A 354 -14.32 16.12 -19.36
N ALA A 355 -14.58 15.16 -20.25
CA ALA A 355 -13.95 15.03 -21.57
C ALA A 355 -14.87 15.39 -22.74
#